data_AF-A0A5J5C7F7-F1
#
_entry.id   AF-A0A5J5C7F7-F1
#
_cell.length_a   1.000
_cell.length_b   1.000
_cell.length_c   1.000
_cell.angle_alpha   90.00
_cell.angle_beta   90.00
_cell.angle_gamma   90.00
#
_symmetry.space_group_name_H-M   'P 1'
#
loop_
_entity.id
_entity.type
_entity.pdbx_description
1 polymer ?
#
loop_
_entity_poly.entity_id
_entity_poly.type
_entity_poly.pdbx_seq_one_letter_code
_entity_poly.pdbx_strand_id
1 'polypeptide(L)'
;MSRMTLEEKIKQMVQIDRSVASAEVMKKYFIGSIPSGGGSVPAKQASAESWINMVNDFQKGSLSTHLGIPMIYGIDAVHGHNNVYKATIFPHNIGLGATRQVKCTYYKYVLRCCFVNHTLNFLQLRHN
;
A
#
# COMPACT_ATOMS: atom_id res chain seq x y z
N MET A 1 12.20 -2.05 20.02
CA MET A 1 11.32 -1.20 20.85
C MET A 1 12.06 -0.38 21.91
N SER A 2 13.13 -0.88 22.55
CA SER A 2 13.86 -0.15 23.60
C SER A 2 14.59 1.11 23.12
N ARG A 3 14.95 1.19 21.84
CA ARG A 3 15.63 2.33 21.21
C ARG A 3 14.68 3.45 20.73
N MET A 4 13.37 3.22 20.79
CA MET A 4 12.37 4.18 20.31
C MET A 4 11.83 5.02 21.47
N THR A 5 11.73 6.32 21.23
CA THR A 5 10.99 7.25 22.09
C THR A 5 9.50 6.94 22.05
N LEU A 6 8.75 7.42 23.05
CA LEU A 6 7.29 7.29 23.07
C LEU A 6 6.65 7.97 21.85
N GLU A 7 7.18 9.12 21.45
CA GLU A 7 6.70 9.86 20.29
C GLU A 7 6.88 9.06 18.99
N GLU A 8 8.04 8.45 18.77
CA GLU A 8 8.28 7.57 17.62
C GLU A 8 7.33 6.36 17.62
N LYS A 9 7.04 5.78 18.79
CA LYS A 9 6.10 4.65 18.89
C LYS A 9 4.69 5.06 18.48
N ILE A 10 4.20 6.19 18.97
CA ILE A 10 2.88 6.71 18.61
C ILE A 10 2.82 6.99 17.11
N LYS A 11 3.85 7.63 16.56
CA LYS A 11 3.94 7.97 15.14
C LYS A 11 4.01 6.75 14.22
N GLN A 12 4.61 5.65 14.66
CA GLN A 12 4.57 4.37 13.94
C GLN A 12 3.16 3.76 13.88
N MET A 13 2.26 4.11 14.80
CA MET A 13 0.86 3.68 14.78
C MET A 13 -0.03 4.59 13.90
N VAL A 14 0.52 5.68 13.36
CA VAL A 14 -0.23 6.60 12.52
C VAL A 14 -0.15 6.18 11.05
N GLN A 15 -1.30 6.23 10.39
CA GLN A 15 -1.45 6.03 8.96
C GLN A 15 -1.98 7.32 8.34
N ILE A 16 -1.27 7.90 7.36
CA ILE A 16 -1.67 9.13 6.68
C ILE A 16 -1.94 8.87 5.21
N ASP A 17 -2.94 9.52 4.61
CA ASP A 17 -3.18 9.40 3.17
C ASP A 17 -1.99 9.95 2.37
N ARG A 18 -1.73 9.34 1.21
CA ARG A 18 -0.67 9.79 0.30
C ARG A 18 -0.77 11.26 -0.10
N SER A 19 -1.96 11.86 -0.14
CA SER A 19 -2.18 13.23 -0.62
C SER A 19 -1.52 14.28 0.27
N VAL A 20 -1.29 13.94 1.53
CA VAL A 20 -0.60 14.79 2.52
C VAL A 20 0.81 14.30 2.83
N ALA A 21 1.25 13.21 2.20
CA ALA A 21 2.55 12.62 2.42
C ALA A 21 3.62 13.28 1.53
N SER A 22 4.78 13.54 2.14
CA SER A 22 6.00 13.97 1.46
C SER A 22 7.21 13.38 2.16
N ALA A 23 8.36 13.32 1.49
CA ALA A 23 9.60 12.81 2.11
C ALA A 23 9.96 13.58 3.41
N GLU A 24 9.67 14.88 3.44
CA GLU A 24 9.87 15.74 4.62
C GLU A 24 8.90 15.40 5.76
N VAL A 25 7.62 15.16 5.45
CA VAL A 25 6.61 14.74 6.43
C VAL A 25 7.01 13.38 7.03
N MET A 26 7.46 12.44 6.20
CA MET A 26 7.93 11.13 6.67
C MET A 26 9.12 11.26 7.61
N LYS A 27 10.08 12.12 7.27
CA LYS A 27 11.26 12.37 8.10
C LYS A 27 10.92 13.07 9.41
N LYS A 28 10.04 14.07 9.39
CA LYS A 28 9.68 14.89 10.56
C LYS A 28 8.78 14.15 11.55
N TYR A 29 7.85 13.35 11.03
CA TYR A 29 6.81 12.72 11.82
C TYR A 29 6.92 11.21 11.93
N PHE A 30 8.04 10.59 11.54
CA PHE A 30 8.33 9.16 11.78
C PHE A 30 7.14 8.23 11.47
N ILE A 31 6.44 8.52 10.38
CA ILE A 31 5.16 7.90 10.05
C ILE A 31 5.37 6.42 9.72
N GLY A 32 4.53 5.55 10.29
CA GLY A 32 4.65 4.11 10.10
C GLY A 32 4.05 3.59 8.79
N SER A 33 2.97 4.22 8.29
CA SER A 33 2.30 3.74 7.08
C SER A 33 1.61 4.82 6.25
N ILE A 34 1.50 4.56 4.95
CA ILE A 34 0.75 5.38 3.98
C ILE A 34 -0.14 4.47 3.14
N PRO A 35 -1.47 4.67 3.07
CA PRO A 35 -2.32 4.04 2.08
C PRO A 35 -2.50 4.91 0.82
N SER A 36 -2.76 4.25 -0.30
CA SER A 36 -3.48 4.81 -1.44
C SER A 36 -4.93 4.35 -1.39
N GLY A 37 -5.84 5.25 -1.01
CA GLY A 37 -7.27 5.02 -1.17
C GLY A 37 -7.68 4.90 -2.64
N GLY A 38 -8.92 4.45 -2.89
CA GLY A 38 -9.50 4.33 -4.23
C GLY A 38 -9.37 5.62 -5.06
N GLY A 39 -8.71 5.54 -6.22
CA GLY A 39 -8.49 6.70 -7.11
C GLY A 39 -7.34 7.64 -6.69
N SER A 40 -6.70 7.40 -5.55
CA SER A 40 -5.54 8.17 -5.09
C SER A 40 -4.27 7.67 -5.80
N VAL A 41 -4.05 8.19 -7.01
CA VAL A 41 -2.98 7.81 -7.95
C VAL A 41 -1.94 8.94 -8.09
N PRO A 42 -0.66 8.64 -8.39
CA PRO A 42 0.36 9.68 -8.57
C PRO A 42 0.11 10.61 -9.76
N ALA A 43 -0.48 10.08 -10.83
CA ALA A 43 -0.85 10.84 -12.02
C ALA A 43 -1.97 10.11 -12.78
N LYS A 44 -2.69 10.82 -13.66
CA LYS A 44 -3.62 10.19 -14.60
C LYS A 44 -2.85 9.17 -15.46
N GLN A 45 -3.34 7.93 -15.53
CA GLN A 45 -2.72 6.85 -16.31
C GLN A 45 -1.25 6.56 -15.91
N ALA A 46 -0.91 6.72 -14.63
CA ALA A 46 0.45 6.47 -14.13
C ALA A 46 0.99 5.07 -14.48
N SER A 47 2.24 5.01 -14.92
CA SER A 47 2.95 3.76 -15.18
C SER A 47 3.38 3.10 -13.86
N ALA A 48 3.71 1.80 -13.91
CA ALA A 48 4.29 1.10 -12.76
C ALA A 48 5.54 1.80 -12.21
N GLU A 49 6.37 2.37 -13.08
CA GLU A 49 7.56 3.13 -12.70
C GLU A 49 7.21 4.40 -11.92
N SER A 50 6.16 5.14 -12.30
CA SER A 50 5.71 6.31 -11.55
C SER A 50 5.28 5.94 -10.12
N TRP A 51 4.64 4.78 -9.95
CA TRP A 51 4.29 4.25 -8.63
C TRP A 51 5.54 3.90 -7.82
N ILE A 52 6.49 3.18 -8.42
CA ILE A 52 7.75 2.79 -7.78
C ILE A 52 8.54 4.02 -7.32
N ASN A 53 8.72 5.01 -8.20
CA ASN A 53 9.50 6.22 -7.89
C ASN A 53 8.92 6.98 -6.70
N MET A 54 7.60 7.15 -6.70
CA MET A 54 6.87 7.79 -5.62
C MET A 54 6.96 7.03 -4.28
N VAL A 55 6.76 5.70 -4.28
CA VAL A 55 6.92 4.90 -3.05
C VAL A 55 8.36 5.00 -2.56
N ASN A 56 9.34 4.91 -3.46
CA ASN A 56 10.75 5.03 -3.13
C ASN A 56 11.09 6.39 -2.52
N ASP A 57 10.45 7.49 -2.96
CA ASP A 57 10.69 8.81 -2.39
C ASP A 57 10.17 8.93 -0.95
N PHE A 58 8.99 8.38 -0.65
CA PHE A 58 8.50 8.29 0.73
C PHE A 58 9.38 7.38 1.60
N GLN A 59 9.85 6.27 1.02
CA GLN A 59 10.73 5.33 1.69
C GLN A 59 12.08 5.97 2.05
N LYS A 60 12.68 6.75 1.14
CA LYS A 60 13.90 7.53 1.41
C LYS A 60 13.71 8.48 2.59
N GLY A 61 12.57 9.16 2.66
CA GLY A 61 12.22 10.04 3.78
C GLY A 61 12.21 9.28 5.12
N SER A 62 11.57 8.11 5.14
CA SER A 62 11.47 7.24 6.33
C SER A 62 12.83 6.69 6.76
N LEU A 63 13.65 6.25 5.81
CA LEU A 63 15.00 5.74 6.06
C LEU A 63 15.99 6.83 6.51
N SER A 64 15.70 8.11 6.25
CA SER A 64 16.54 9.23 6.70
C SER A 64 16.30 9.66 8.17
N THR A 65 15.42 8.96 8.88
CA THR A 65 15.14 9.18 10.31
C THR A 65 16.25 8.59 11.19
N HIS A 66 16.27 8.95 12.48
CA HIS A 66 17.29 8.50 13.44
C HIS A 66 17.46 6.97 13.48
N LEU A 67 16.35 6.23 13.48
CA LEU A 67 16.36 4.76 13.51
C LEU A 67 16.23 4.12 12.13
N GLY A 68 15.97 4.91 11.08
CA GLY A 68 15.80 4.43 9.71
C GLY A 68 14.71 3.36 9.57
N ILE A 69 13.60 3.50 10.29
CA ILE A 69 12.52 2.50 10.26
C ILE A 69 11.80 2.60 8.89
N PRO A 70 11.70 1.52 8.11
CA PRO A 70 11.02 1.52 6.83
C PRO A 70 9.50 1.71 7.03
N MET A 71 8.87 2.48 6.14
CA MET A 71 7.42 2.62 6.15
C MET A 71 6.74 1.49 5.37
N ILE A 72 5.48 1.22 5.69
CA ILE A 72 4.64 0.27 4.95
C ILE A 72 3.67 1.04 4.05
N TYR A 73 3.64 0.69 2.77
CA TYR A 73 2.74 1.30 1.80
C TYR A 73 1.56 0.37 1.50
N GLY A 74 0.35 0.86 1.78
CA GLY A 74 -0.91 0.16 1.58
C GLY A 74 -1.62 0.55 0.29
N ILE A 75 -2.34 -0.39 -0.32
CA ILE A 75 -3.25 -0.10 -1.42
C ILE A 75 -4.51 -0.97 -1.37
N ASP A 76 -5.63 -0.39 -1.81
CA ASP A 76 -6.89 -1.10 -2.00
C ASP A 76 -6.87 -1.89 -3.31
N ALA A 77 -6.37 -3.12 -3.25
CA ALA A 77 -6.32 -4.07 -4.37
C ALA A 77 -7.40 -5.15 -4.24
N VAL A 78 -8.68 -4.74 -4.33
CA VAL A 78 -9.84 -5.57 -3.95
C VAL A 78 -10.36 -6.49 -5.07
N HIS A 79 -9.88 -6.33 -6.28
CA HIS A 79 -10.24 -7.15 -7.45
C HIS A 79 -9.13 -7.10 -8.50
N GLY A 80 -7.90 -7.33 -8.05
CA GLY A 80 -6.69 -7.01 -8.79
C GLY A 80 -6.15 -5.65 -8.38
N HIS A 81 -5.09 -5.19 -9.04
CA HIS A 81 -4.47 -3.91 -8.72
C HIS A 81 -5.22 -2.75 -9.38
N ASN A 82 -6.47 -2.55 -8.98
CA ASN A 82 -7.47 -1.74 -9.68
C ASN A 82 -7.12 -0.25 -9.82
N ASN A 83 -6.23 0.28 -8.99
CA ASN A 83 -5.77 1.67 -9.09
C ASN A 83 -4.63 1.87 -10.12
N VAL A 84 -3.97 0.80 -10.59
CA VAL A 84 -2.91 0.92 -11.60
C VAL A 84 -3.49 0.85 -13.00
N TYR A 85 -3.02 1.76 -13.85
CA TYR A 85 -3.44 1.82 -15.23
C TYR A 85 -3.08 0.54 -15.99
N LYS A 86 -4.04 -0.02 -16.73
CA LYS A 86 -3.94 -1.29 -17.47
C LYS A 86 -3.67 -2.53 -16.60
N ALA A 87 -3.88 -2.44 -15.28
CA ALA A 87 -3.85 -3.63 -14.44
C ALA A 87 -4.99 -4.60 -14.81
N THR A 88 -4.73 -5.90 -14.67
CA THR A 88 -5.77 -6.92 -14.82
C THR A 88 -6.82 -6.75 -13.74
N ILE A 89 -8.07 -6.55 -14.15
CA ILE A 89 -9.22 -6.45 -13.25
C ILE A 89 -9.92 -7.81 -13.19
N PHE A 90 -10.02 -8.37 -11.99
CA PHE A 90 -10.73 -9.61 -11.73
C PHE A 90 -12.22 -9.33 -11.44
N PRO A 91 -13.09 -10.36 -11.57
CA PRO A 91 -14.46 -10.26 -11.10
C PRO A 91 -14.50 -9.87 -9.61
N HIS A 92 -15.44 -9.03 -9.22
CA HIS A 92 -15.67 -8.70 -7.82
C HIS A 92 -15.98 -9.96 -6.99
N ASN A 93 -15.79 -9.86 -5.67
CA ASN A 93 -15.91 -10.98 -4.73
C ASN A 93 -17.21 -11.78 -4.86
N ILE A 94 -18.34 -11.14 -5.22
CA ILE A 94 -19.61 -11.85 -5.50
C ILE A 94 -19.51 -12.79 -6.71
N GLY A 95 -18.89 -12.34 -7.80
CA GLY A 95 -18.65 -13.14 -9.00
C GLY A 95 -17.69 -14.29 -8.73
N LEU A 96 -16.71 -14.08 -7.85
CA LEU A 96 -15.81 -15.15 -7.41
C LEU A 96 -16.50 -16.15 -6.48
N GLY A 97 -17.36 -15.69 -5.57
CA GLY A 97 -18.18 -16.55 -4.73
C GLY A 97 -19.07 -17.48 -5.55
N ALA A 98 -19.62 -17.00 -6.67
CA ALA A 98 -20.43 -17.80 -7.59
C ALA A 98 -19.66 -18.97 -8.23
N THR A 99 -18.33 -18.89 -8.35
CA THR A 99 -17.51 -19.96 -8.93
C THR A 99 -17.34 -21.17 -8.01
N ARG A 100 -17.57 -21.02 -6.69
CA ARG A 100 -17.33 -22.05 -5.65
C ARG A 100 -15.90 -22.64 -5.65
N GLN A 101 -14.92 -21.95 -6.25
CA GLN A 101 -13.54 -22.42 -6.37
C GLN A 101 -12.60 -21.71 -5.37
N VAL A 102 -12.53 -22.20 -4.14
CA VAL A 102 -11.74 -21.57 -3.05
C VAL A 102 -10.24 -21.50 -3.36
N LYS A 103 -9.67 -22.55 -3.98
CA LYS A 103 -8.23 -22.59 -4.32
C LYS A 103 -7.84 -21.59 -5.42
N CYS A 104 -8.68 -21.39 -6.43
CA CYS A 104 -8.36 -20.50 -7.56
C CYS A 104 -8.37 -19.02 -7.14
N THR A 105 -9.25 -18.66 -6.19
CA THR A 105 -9.38 -17.30 -5.66
C THR A 105 -8.11 -16.84 -4.94
N TYR A 106 -7.47 -17.69 -4.14
CA TYR A 106 -6.28 -17.30 -3.37
C TYR A 106 -5.07 -16.94 -4.24
N TYR A 107 -4.76 -17.74 -5.27
CA TYR A 107 -3.58 -17.52 -6.11
C TYR A 107 -3.69 -16.28 -7.01
N LYS A 108 -4.90 -15.92 -7.44
CA LYS A 108 -5.11 -14.79 -8.37
C LYS A 108 -4.86 -13.42 -7.73
N TYR A 109 -5.07 -13.29 -6.43
CA TYR A 109 -5.00 -11.99 -5.74
C TYR A 109 -3.61 -11.64 -5.21
N VAL A 110 -2.83 -12.63 -4.78
CA VAL A 110 -1.58 -12.38 -4.04
C VAL A 110 -0.41 -12.03 -4.96
N LEU A 111 -0.40 -12.52 -6.21
CA LEU A 111 0.82 -12.52 -7.05
C LEU A 111 1.10 -11.22 -7.82
N ARG A 112 0.15 -10.28 -7.97
CA ARG A 112 0.34 -9.11 -8.87
C ARG A 112 0.60 -7.77 -8.17
N CYS A 113 0.36 -7.64 -6.87
CA CYS A 113 0.55 -6.37 -6.15
C CYS A 113 2.01 -6.04 -5.83
N CYS A 114 2.87 -7.04 -5.64
CA CYS A 114 4.30 -6.80 -5.36
C CYS A 114 5.04 -6.10 -6.51
N PHE A 115 4.48 -6.07 -7.72
CA PHE A 115 5.14 -5.53 -8.92
C PHE A 115 5.43 -4.03 -8.85
N VAL A 116 4.67 -3.27 -8.05
CA VAL A 116 4.86 -1.81 -7.89
C VAL A 116 5.37 -1.43 -6.51
N ASN A 117 6.00 -2.37 -5.81
CA ASN A 117 6.61 -2.16 -4.49
C ASN A 117 5.61 -1.79 -3.37
N HIS A 118 4.33 -2.18 -3.52
CA HIS A 118 3.36 -2.09 -2.44
C HIS A 118 3.52 -3.27 -1.48
N THR A 119 3.60 -2.97 -0.19
CA THR A 119 3.91 -3.94 0.87
C THR A 119 2.68 -4.44 1.62
N LEU A 120 1.55 -3.71 1.56
CA LEU A 120 0.30 -4.11 2.19
C LEU A 120 -0.89 -3.99 1.22
N ASN A 121 -1.71 -5.03 1.13
CA ASN A 121 -2.94 -5.04 0.35
C ASN A 121 -4.15 -5.14 1.27
N PHE A 122 -5.09 -4.20 1.15
CA PHE A 122 -6.37 -4.30 1.84
C PHE A 122 -7.32 -5.17 1.00
N LEU A 123 -7.37 -6.46 1.33
CA LEU A 123 -8.32 -7.41 0.77
C LEU A 123 -9.53 -7.53 1.69
N GLN A 124 -10.71 -7.12 1.21
CA GLN A 124 -11.97 -7.32 1.91
C GLN A 124 -12.47 -8.75 1.69
N LEU A 125 -11.83 -9.74 2.33
CA LEU A 125 -12.33 -11.12 2.37
C LEU A 125 -13.19 -11.28 3.63
N ARG A 126 -14.52 -11.30 3.49
CA ARG A 126 -15.38 -11.78 4.59
C ARG A 126 -15.28 -13.29 4.65
N HIS A 127 -14.87 -13.83 5.80
CA HIS A 127 -15.12 -15.22 6.14
C HIS A 127 -16.61 -15.38 6.42
N ASN A 128 -17.28 -16.24 5.66
CA ASN A 128 -18.59 -16.81 6.00
C ASN A 128 -18.37 -18.23 6.52
#